data_AF-A0A843X140-F1
#
_entry.id   AF-A0A843X140-F1
#
_cell.length_a   1.000
_cell.length_b   1.000
_cell.length_c   1.000
_cell.angle_alpha   90.00
_cell.angle_beta   90.00
_cell.angle_gamma   90.00
#
_symmetry.space_group_name_H-M   'P 1'
#
loop_
_entity.id
_entity.type
_entity.pdbx_description
1 polymer ?
#
loop_
_entity_poly.entity_id
_entity_poly.type
_entity_poly.pdbx_seq_one_letter_code
_entity_poly.pdbx_strand_id
1 'polypeptide(L)'
;MSEKFSPTLRLTDLNDFIAPSQGCVVSLKGAKPKQEKAENVDLSKPSQTEPVKISLKDCLACSGCITSAETIMLEKQSLDEFLSHVNSEKAVIVSLSPQSRASLAAYFNLSPTQVFRKLNTFFKGMGAKAVFDTSCSRDLSLIESCNEFITRYKQHQLKGKESEQSIPMLSSACPGWICYAEKTLGSYILPYISSVKSPQQAIGSAIKHHIANKMGLRPKNIYHVTVMPCYDKKLEASRDDFVFSVGHDGEIDPVVTDLRIAEVDSVLTSGEVLDLIQSKSIDFESLAEAPLDRL
;
A
#
# COMPACT_ATOMS: atom_id res chain seq x y z
N MET A 1 -14.93 -22.04 23.49
CA MET A 1 -13.52 -21.77 23.85
C MET A 1 -12.73 -21.65 22.55
N SER A 2 -12.40 -20.43 22.15
CA SER A 2 -11.59 -20.14 20.96
C SER A 2 -10.49 -19.18 21.39
N GLU A 3 -9.36 -19.73 21.78
CA GLU A 3 -8.13 -18.99 22.06
C GLU A 3 -7.30 -18.89 20.78
N LYS A 4 -7.52 -17.85 19.98
CA LYS A 4 -6.71 -17.53 18.78
C LYS A 4 -6.57 -16.02 18.52
N PHE A 5 -6.55 -15.18 19.55
CA PHE A 5 -6.16 -13.78 19.42
C PHE A 5 -5.17 -13.39 20.51
N SER A 6 -4.10 -12.69 20.12
CA SER A 6 -2.97 -12.27 20.96
C SER A 6 -3.44 -11.48 22.20
N PRO A 7 -2.86 -11.70 23.40
CA PRO A 7 -3.29 -11.05 24.64
C PRO A 7 -2.87 -9.57 24.79
N THR A 8 -2.13 -9.00 23.84
CA THR A 8 -1.53 -7.66 23.99
C THR A 8 -2.48 -6.49 23.65
N LEU A 9 -3.73 -6.75 23.29
CA LEU A 9 -4.78 -5.74 23.11
C LEU A 9 -5.92 -5.95 24.11
N ARG A 10 -5.64 -5.73 25.39
CA ARG A 10 -6.65 -5.21 26.33
C ARG A 10 -6.50 -3.70 26.48
N LEU A 11 -6.44 -3.00 25.35
CA LEU A 11 -6.68 -1.55 25.23
C LEU A 11 -8.19 -1.30 25.10
N THR A 12 -8.99 -1.95 25.94
CA THR A 12 -10.45 -1.75 25.96
C THR A 12 -10.88 -0.39 26.50
N ASP A 13 -9.96 0.51 26.86
CA ASP A 13 -10.29 1.81 27.48
C ASP A 13 -9.49 3.02 26.93
N LEU A 14 -9.06 2.99 25.66
CA LEU A 14 -8.58 4.19 24.96
C LEU A 14 -9.33 4.38 23.64
N ASN A 15 -10.65 4.39 23.75
CA ASN A 15 -11.51 5.03 22.75
C ASN A 15 -11.44 6.55 22.96
N ASP A 16 -10.43 7.20 22.38
CA ASP A 16 -10.42 8.67 22.17
C ASP A 16 -11.42 9.07 21.05
N PHE A 17 -12.59 8.44 21.05
CA PHE A 17 -13.68 8.66 20.12
C PHE A 17 -14.38 9.98 20.45
N ILE A 18 -14.04 11.04 19.72
CA ILE A 18 -14.71 12.36 19.85
C ILE A 18 -15.99 12.37 19.01
N ALA A 19 -17.10 11.83 19.55
CA ALA A 19 -18.53 12.10 19.22
C ALA A 19 -18.98 12.06 17.71
N PRO A 20 -20.30 12.05 17.37
CA PRO A 20 -20.74 11.65 16.04
C PRO A 20 -20.57 12.78 15.02
N SER A 21 -19.66 12.58 14.07
CA SER A 21 -19.37 13.51 12.98
C SER A 21 -20.25 13.24 11.75
N GLN A 22 -20.71 14.32 11.13
CA GLN A 22 -21.44 14.35 9.87
C GLN A 22 -20.71 13.58 8.76
N GLY A 23 -21.48 12.91 7.88
CA GLY A 23 -20.95 12.03 6.83
C GLY A 23 -19.92 12.72 5.92
N CYS A 24 -18.83 12.00 5.66
CA CYS A 24 -17.66 12.50 4.94
C CYS A 24 -17.86 12.39 3.44
N VAL A 25 -18.60 13.33 2.87
CA VAL A 25 -18.63 13.56 1.43
C VAL A 25 -18.01 14.92 1.16
N VAL A 26 -16.80 14.94 0.62
CA VAL A 26 -16.24 16.16 0.03
C VAL A 26 -17.09 16.49 -1.20
N SER A 27 -18.02 17.43 -1.03
CA SER A 27 -18.84 17.91 -2.14
C SER A 27 -17.94 18.68 -3.10
N LEU A 28 -17.73 18.17 -4.31
CA LEU A 28 -17.03 18.87 -5.40
C LEU A 28 -17.77 20.13 -5.89
N LYS A 29 -18.86 20.54 -5.24
CA LYS A 29 -19.73 21.63 -5.68
C LYS A 29 -19.36 22.97 -5.06
N GLY A 30 -18.28 23.55 -5.60
CA GLY A 30 -18.11 25.00 -5.69
C GLY A 30 -18.84 25.64 -6.88
N ALA A 31 -19.35 24.85 -7.82
CA ALA A 31 -20.13 25.35 -8.95
C ALA A 31 -21.63 25.39 -8.58
N LYS A 32 -22.18 26.60 -8.44
CA LYS A 32 -23.64 26.82 -8.38
C LYS A 32 -24.29 26.16 -9.60
N PRO A 33 -25.41 25.43 -9.45
CA PRO A 33 -26.11 24.89 -10.61
C PRO A 33 -26.79 26.05 -11.34
N LYS A 34 -26.18 26.52 -12.43
CA LYS A 34 -26.94 27.21 -13.47
C LYS A 34 -27.78 26.14 -14.18
N GLN A 35 -29.10 26.32 -14.13
CA GLN A 35 -29.99 25.66 -15.07
C GLN A 35 -29.69 26.23 -16.46
N GLU A 36 -28.85 25.55 -17.23
CA GLU A 36 -28.74 25.78 -18.66
C GLU A 36 -29.11 24.49 -19.40
N LYS A 37 -29.96 24.68 -20.41
CA LYS A 37 -30.53 23.64 -21.27
C LYS A 37 -29.41 22.80 -21.89
N ALA A 38 -29.72 21.55 -22.18
CA ALA A 38 -28.83 20.62 -22.86
C ALA A 38 -28.34 21.22 -24.19
N GLU A 39 -27.11 21.71 -24.20
CA GLU A 39 -26.32 21.95 -25.40
C GLU A 39 -25.21 20.91 -25.47
N ASN A 40 -24.98 20.41 -26.69
CA ASN A 40 -24.03 19.36 -27.01
C ASN A 40 -22.63 19.69 -26.45
N VAL A 41 -22.10 18.79 -25.61
CA VAL A 41 -20.74 18.91 -25.08
C VAL A 41 -19.76 18.57 -26.19
N ASP A 42 -19.13 19.60 -26.74
CA ASP A 42 -17.96 19.47 -27.60
C ASP A 42 -16.76 19.01 -26.75
N LEU A 43 -16.24 17.81 -27.04
CA LEU A 43 -15.15 17.12 -26.33
C LEU A 43 -13.75 17.71 -26.63
N SER A 44 -13.67 18.94 -27.15
CA SER A 44 -12.47 19.46 -27.78
C SER A 44 -11.54 20.31 -26.89
N LYS A 45 -11.83 20.48 -25.59
CA LYS A 45 -10.94 21.26 -24.69
C LYS A 45 -10.69 20.58 -23.35
N PRO A 46 -9.43 20.25 -23.01
CA PRO A 46 -9.10 19.83 -21.66
C PRO A 46 -9.29 21.03 -20.72
N SER A 47 -10.29 20.97 -19.84
CA SER A 47 -10.42 21.96 -18.77
C SER A 47 -9.20 21.85 -17.86
N GLN A 48 -8.44 22.93 -17.70
CA GLN A 48 -7.41 23.06 -16.68
C GLN A 48 -8.08 23.05 -15.30
N THR A 49 -8.40 21.87 -14.79
CA THR A 49 -8.73 21.67 -13.39
C THR A 49 -7.41 21.51 -12.65
N GLU A 50 -7.17 22.34 -11.64
CA GLU A 50 -6.06 22.13 -10.71
C GLU A 50 -6.11 20.68 -10.19
N PRO A 51 -4.98 19.95 -10.18
CA PRO A 51 -4.97 18.57 -9.73
C PRO A 51 -5.41 18.49 -8.28
N VAL A 52 -6.41 17.65 -8.00
CA VAL A 52 -6.89 17.40 -6.64
C VAL A 52 -5.74 16.78 -5.84
N LYS A 53 -5.15 17.57 -4.94
CA LYS A 53 -4.16 17.06 -3.99
C LYS A 53 -4.92 16.36 -2.87
N ILE A 54 -4.76 15.04 -2.78
CA ILE A 54 -5.24 14.24 -1.64
C ILE A 54 -4.14 14.31 -0.59
N SER A 55 -4.35 15.14 0.43
CA SER A 55 -3.49 15.20 1.61
C SER A 55 -3.83 14.06 2.57
N LEU A 56 -2.96 13.82 3.55
CA LEU A 56 -3.28 12.92 4.65
C LEU A 56 -4.62 13.33 5.29
N LYS A 57 -4.86 14.63 5.51
CA LYS A 57 -6.13 15.13 6.08
C LYS A 57 -7.35 14.74 5.25
N ASP A 58 -7.23 14.62 3.93
CA ASP A 58 -8.33 14.20 3.06
C ASP A 58 -8.61 12.69 3.17
N CYS A 59 -7.57 11.89 3.41
CA CYS A 59 -7.68 10.46 3.72
C CYS A 59 -8.29 10.24 5.13
N LEU A 60 -7.92 11.11 6.08
CA LEU A 60 -8.37 11.09 7.47
C LEU A 60 -9.65 11.89 7.70
N ALA A 61 -10.23 12.48 6.65
CA ALA A 61 -11.42 13.32 6.74
C ALA A 61 -12.63 12.54 7.25
N CYS A 62 -12.58 11.21 7.20
CA CYS A 62 -13.46 10.29 7.90
C CYS A 62 -13.09 10.23 9.39
N SER A 63 -13.74 11.08 10.16
CA SER A 63 -13.79 10.99 11.63
C SER A 63 -14.07 9.54 12.07
N GLY A 64 -13.07 8.89 12.66
CA GLY A 64 -13.17 7.54 13.22
C GLY A 64 -12.56 6.40 12.41
N CYS A 65 -12.00 6.64 11.21
CA CYS A 65 -11.33 5.56 10.47
C CYS A 65 -9.93 5.22 11.01
N ILE A 66 -9.25 6.19 11.64
CA ILE A 66 -7.94 5.97 12.25
C ILE A 66 -7.88 6.55 13.67
N THR A 67 -7.06 5.93 14.51
CA THR A 67 -6.75 6.30 15.89
C THR A 67 -5.55 7.26 15.93
N SER A 68 -5.38 7.99 17.02
CA SER A 68 -4.20 8.84 17.25
C SER A 68 -2.88 8.06 17.12
N ALA A 69 -2.86 6.79 17.54
CA ALA A 69 -1.72 5.90 17.37
C ALA A 69 -1.43 5.59 15.90
N GLU A 70 -2.47 5.32 15.10
CA GLU A 70 -2.35 5.12 13.65
C GLU A 70 -1.84 6.38 12.94
N THR A 71 -2.26 7.57 13.34
CA THR A 71 -1.71 8.84 12.80
C THR A 71 -0.21 8.93 13.05
N ILE A 72 0.25 8.62 14.26
CA ILE A 72 1.69 8.64 14.60
C ILE A 72 2.46 7.61 13.76
N MET A 73 1.88 6.42 13.52
CA MET A 73 2.51 5.40 12.66
C MET A 73 2.64 5.86 11.20
N LEU A 74 1.66 6.60 10.69
CA LEU A 74 1.70 7.21 9.36
C LEU A 74 2.79 8.28 9.24
N GLU A 75 2.91 9.14 10.26
CA GLU A 75 3.90 10.22 10.30
C GLU A 75 5.34 9.70 10.44
N LYS A 76 5.54 8.58 11.15
CA LYS A 76 6.85 7.94 11.27
C LYS A 76 7.41 7.50 9.92
N GLN A 77 6.55 6.95 9.06
CA GLN A 77 6.87 6.55 7.68
C GLN A 77 7.06 7.77 6.77
N SER A 78 8.10 8.54 7.01
CA SER A 78 8.36 9.85 6.38
C SER A 78 9.50 9.81 5.36
N LEU A 79 9.59 10.87 4.56
CA LEU A 79 10.76 11.11 3.69
C LEU A 79 12.07 11.18 4.49
N ASP A 80 12.04 11.76 5.69
CA ASP A 80 13.23 11.87 6.54
C ASP A 80 13.70 10.50 7.02
N GLU A 81 12.77 9.63 7.44
CA GLU A 81 13.07 8.24 7.80
C GLU A 81 13.68 7.49 6.60
N PHE A 82 13.06 7.61 5.42
CA PHE A 82 13.58 7.03 4.19
C PHE A 82 15.01 7.48 3.90
N LEU A 83 15.28 8.80 3.93
CA LEU A 83 16.61 9.36 3.68
C LEU A 83 17.64 8.93 4.73
N SER A 84 17.24 8.72 5.98
CA SER A 84 18.13 8.20 7.03
C SER A 84 18.60 6.77 6.72
N HIS A 85 17.72 5.93 6.16
CA HIS A 85 18.04 4.55 5.81
C HIS A 85 18.81 4.42 4.49
N VAL A 86 18.60 5.32 3.55
CA VAL A 86 19.39 5.40 2.31
C VAL A 86 20.88 5.63 2.61
N ASN A 87 21.20 6.37 3.69
CA ASN A 87 22.58 6.60 4.14
C ASN A 87 23.10 5.55 5.13
N SER A 88 22.33 4.48 5.39
CA SER A 88 22.70 3.42 6.33
C SER A 88 23.37 2.23 5.64
N GLU A 89 23.86 1.26 6.41
CA GLU A 89 24.42 0.01 5.87
C GLU A 89 23.38 -0.95 5.28
N LYS A 90 22.08 -0.66 5.42
CA LYS A 90 21.01 -1.51 4.88
C LYS A 90 20.91 -1.38 3.36
N ALA A 91 20.64 -2.49 2.69
CA ALA A 91 20.31 -2.50 1.27
C ALA A 91 18.88 -1.96 1.07
N VAL A 92 18.77 -0.76 0.50
CA VAL A 92 17.46 -0.17 0.18
C VAL A 92 16.92 -0.78 -1.12
N ILE A 93 15.71 -1.33 -1.06
CA ILE A 93 14.97 -1.84 -2.21
C ILE A 93 13.68 -1.04 -2.32
N VAL A 94 13.39 -0.52 -3.51
CA VAL A 94 12.19 0.29 -3.77
C VAL A 94 11.24 -0.45 -4.71
N SER A 95 9.98 -0.63 -4.34
CA SER A 95 8.96 -1.23 -5.22
C SER A 95 7.90 -0.21 -5.62
N LEU A 96 7.74 0.04 -6.91
CA LEU A 96 6.86 1.07 -7.47
C LEU A 96 5.52 0.49 -7.93
N SER A 97 4.42 1.07 -7.44
CA SER A 97 3.10 0.68 -7.93
C SER A 97 2.83 1.21 -9.36
N PRO A 98 2.10 0.46 -10.21
CA PRO A 98 1.67 0.93 -11.53
C PRO A 98 0.89 2.26 -11.47
N GLN A 99 0.09 2.45 -10.42
CA GLN A 99 -0.70 3.65 -10.21
C GLN A 99 0.17 4.86 -9.91
N SER A 100 1.21 4.72 -9.08
CA SER A 100 2.18 5.77 -8.81
C SER A 100 2.94 6.17 -10.08
N ARG A 101 3.36 5.18 -10.87
CA ARG A 101 4.02 5.43 -12.16
C ARG A 101 3.09 6.15 -13.13
N ALA A 102 1.83 5.74 -13.23
CA ALA A 102 0.84 6.38 -14.09
C ALA A 102 0.54 7.83 -13.65
N SER A 103 0.42 8.07 -12.34
CA SER A 103 0.20 9.41 -11.79
C SER A 103 1.36 10.37 -12.12
N LEU A 104 2.60 9.93 -11.87
CA LEU A 104 3.80 10.71 -12.20
C LEU A 104 3.98 10.88 -13.71
N ALA A 105 3.63 9.88 -14.51
CA ALA A 105 3.63 9.96 -15.97
C ALA A 105 2.69 11.05 -16.49
N ALA A 106 1.48 11.13 -15.95
CA ALA A 106 0.55 12.20 -16.27
C ALA A 106 1.09 13.57 -15.83
N TYR A 107 1.71 13.66 -14.65
CA TYR A 107 2.27 14.91 -14.13
C TYR A 107 3.42 15.47 -14.98
N PHE A 108 4.39 14.63 -15.35
CA PHE A 108 5.56 15.02 -16.15
C PHE A 108 5.33 14.96 -17.66
N ASN A 109 4.12 14.61 -18.12
CA ASN A 109 3.80 14.41 -19.53
C ASN A 109 4.77 13.41 -20.23
N LEU A 110 5.06 12.30 -19.54
CA LEU A 110 5.93 11.23 -20.00
C LEU A 110 5.15 9.92 -20.11
N SER A 111 5.68 8.93 -20.83
CA SER A 111 5.08 7.58 -20.78
C SER A 111 5.37 6.87 -19.45
N PRO A 112 4.50 5.95 -18.98
CA PRO A 112 4.75 5.17 -17.77
C PRO A 112 6.06 4.39 -17.76
N THR A 113 6.55 3.98 -18.94
CA THR A 113 7.82 3.28 -19.10
C THR A 113 9.01 4.23 -18.92
N GLN A 114 8.95 5.44 -19.49
CA GLN A 114 9.98 6.46 -19.30
C GLN A 114 10.07 6.89 -17.85
N VAL A 115 8.92 7.13 -17.20
CA VAL A 115 8.87 7.44 -15.77
C VAL A 115 9.47 6.31 -14.95
N PHE A 116 9.19 5.05 -15.26
CA PHE A 116 9.81 3.94 -14.52
C PHE A 116 11.33 3.96 -14.65
N ARG A 117 11.86 4.11 -15.86
CA ARG A 117 13.32 4.16 -16.09
C ARG A 117 13.99 5.37 -15.45
N LYS A 118 13.32 6.52 -15.42
CA LYS A 118 13.80 7.73 -14.73
C LYS A 118 13.73 7.60 -13.22
N LEU A 119 12.65 7.05 -12.66
CA LEU A 119 12.56 6.72 -11.24
C LEU A 119 13.64 5.72 -10.82
N ASN A 120 13.93 4.74 -11.68
CA ASN A 120 15.02 3.81 -11.46
C ASN A 120 16.38 4.53 -11.40
N THR A 121 16.67 5.44 -12.33
CA THR A 121 17.87 6.31 -12.25
C THR A 121 17.88 7.14 -10.97
N PHE A 122 16.75 7.76 -10.65
CA PHE A 122 16.60 8.64 -9.49
C PHE A 122 16.89 7.92 -8.17
N PHE A 123 16.18 6.83 -7.88
CA PHE A 123 16.36 6.08 -6.64
C PHE A 123 17.75 5.42 -6.55
N LYS A 124 18.29 4.89 -7.65
CA LYS A 124 19.66 4.35 -7.68
C LYS A 124 20.70 5.44 -7.45
N GLY A 125 20.49 6.62 -8.02
CA GLY A 125 21.33 7.81 -7.79
C GLY A 125 21.35 8.25 -6.33
N MET A 126 20.32 7.92 -5.54
CA MET A 126 20.33 8.15 -4.10
C MET A 126 20.99 7.02 -3.29
N GLY A 127 21.19 5.83 -3.87
CA GLY A 127 21.76 4.68 -3.16
C GLY A 127 20.83 3.46 -3.06
N ALA A 128 19.66 3.47 -3.70
CA ALA A 128 18.83 2.25 -3.77
C ALA A 128 19.57 1.14 -4.53
N LYS A 129 19.59 -0.05 -3.96
CA LYS A 129 20.26 -1.22 -4.54
C LYS A 129 19.45 -1.84 -5.69
N ALA A 130 18.12 -1.78 -5.62
CA ALA A 130 17.23 -2.25 -6.67
C ALA A 130 15.90 -1.48 -6.67
N VAL A 131 15.30 -1.33 -7.85
CA VAL A 131 13.99 -0.72 -8.05
C VAL A 131 13.08 -1.64 -8.86
N PHE A 132 12.02 -2.13 -8.24
CA PHE A 132 11.11 -3.12 -8.80
C PHE A 132 9.72 -2.55 -9.10
N ASP A 133 8.95 -3.31 -9.88
CA ASP A 133 7.57 -3.02 -10.22
C ASP A 133 6.62 -3.98 -9.48
N THR A 134 5.55 -3.47 -8.87
CA THR A 134 4.58 -4.34 -8.19
C THR A 134 3.57 -5.00 -9.14
N SER A 135 3.72 -4.87 -10.46
CA SER A 135 2.83 -5.52 -11.44
C SER A 135 2.87 -7.04 -11.32
N CYS A 136 4.04 -7.64 -11.14
CA CYS A 136 4.15 -9.09 -10.99
C CYS A 136 3.48 -9.56 -9.69
N SER A 137 3.58 -8.81 -8.59
CA SER A 137 2.90 -9.16 -7.34
C SER A 137 1.40 -8.96 -7.44
N ARG A 138 0.95 -8.02 -8.30
CA ARG A 138 -0.47 -7.89 -8.64
C ARG A 138 -1.00 -9.11 -9.39
N ASP A 139 -0.23 -9.63 -10.34
CA ASP A 139 -0.58 -10.86 -11.06
C ASP A 139 -0.59 -12.07 -10.12
N LEU A 140 0.39 -12.17 -9.20
CA LEU A 140 0.40 -13.20 -8.15
C LEU A 140 -0.84 -13.12 -7.27
N SER A 141 -1.16 -11.94 -6.71
CA SER A 141 -2.37 -11.75 -5.90
C SER A 141 -3.64 -12.08 -6.70
N LEU A 142 -3.70 -11.76 -7.99
CA LEU A 142 -4.85 -12.09 -8.83
C LEU A 142 -5.01 -13.61 -8.99
N ILE A 143 -3.92 -14.31 -9.32
CA ILE A 143 -3.93 -15.77 -9.48
C ILE A 143 -4.36 -16.44 -8.17
N GLU A 144 -3.81 -16.02 -7.03
CA GLU A 144 -4.18 -16.55 -5.73
C GLU A 144 -5.64 -16.24 -5.37
N SER A 145 -6.14 -15.03 -5.66
CA SER A 145 -7.57 -14.71 -5.46
C SER A 145 -8.47 -15.56 -6.35
N CYS A 146 -8.08 -15.84 -7.60
CA CYS A 146 -8.81 -16.76 -8.47
C CYS A 146 -8.84 -18.17 -7.89
N ASN A 147 -7.70 -18.69 -7.41
CA ASN A 147 -7.60 -20.01 -6.79
C ASN A 147 -8.48 -20.12 -5.53
N GLU A 148 -8.44 -19.09 -4.68
CA GLU A 148 -9.28 -19.00 -3.49
C GLU A 148 -10.76 -18.98 -3.84
N PHE A 149 -11.16 -18.14 -4.82
CA PHE A 149 -12.54 -18.06 -5.28
C PHE A 149 -13.05 -19.42 -5.80
N ILE A 150 -12.27 -20.08 -6.66
CA ILE A 150 -12.63 -21.39 -7.22
C ILE A 150 -12.83 -22.41 -6.08
N THR A 151 -11.96 -22.38 -5.07
CA THR A 151 -12.03 -23.27 -3.91
C THR A 151 -13.30 -23.01 -3.10
N ARG A 152 -13.56 -21.76 -2.71
CA ARG A 152 -14.76 -21.34 -1.96
C ARG A 152 -16.03 -21.67 -2.73
N TYR A 153 -16.05 -21.42 -4.05
CA TYR A 153 -17.18 -21.69 -4.92
C TYR A 153 -17.50 -23.19 -5.00
N LYS A 154 -16.50 -24.04 -5.25
CA LYS A 154 -16.69 -25.50 -5.31
C LYS A 154 -17.20 -26.06 -3.97
N GLN A 155 -16.65 -25.58 -2.85
CA GLN A 155 -17.10 -26.00 -1.52
C GLN A 155 -18.57 -25.62 -1.26
N HIS A 156 -18.98 -24.41 -1.65
CA HIS A 156 -20.37 -23.97 -1.55
C HIS A 156 -21.32 -24.82 -2.41
N GLN A 157 -20.90 -25.24 -3.62
CA GLN A 157 -21.71 -26.13 -4.47
C GLN A 157 -21.90 -27.53 -3.85
N LEU A 158 -20.86 -28.06 -3.19
CA LEU A 158 -20.88 -29.43 -2.64
C LEU A 158 -21.64 -29.56 -1.32
N LYS A 159 -21.57 -28.54 -0.45
CA LYS A 159 -22.11 -28.60 0.92
C LYS A 159 -23.50 -27.96 1.09
N GLY A 160 -24.06 -27.39 0.02
CA GLY A 160 -25.36 -26.71 0.08
C GLY A 160 -25.38 -25.52 1.07
N LYS A 161 -26.59 -25.08 1.46
CA LYS A 161 -26.79 -23.94 2.38
C LYS A 161 -26.27 -24.16 3.82
N GLU A 162 -25.76 -25.35 4.14
CA GLU A 162 -25.27 -25.70 5.47
C GLU A 162 -23.78 -25.41 5.69
N SER A 163 -23.02 -25.00 4.65
CA SER A 163 -21.64 -24.54 4.85
C SER A 163 -21.60 -23.09 5.34
N GLU A 164 -20.77 -22.82 6.35
CA GLU A 164 -20.38 -21.47 6.75
C GLU A 164 -20.09 -20.60 5.52
N GLN A 165 -20.75 -19.44 5.51
CA GLN A 165 -20.94 -18.58 4.35
C GLN A 165 -19.58 -18.09 3.81
N SER A 166 -19.05 -18.78 2.81
CA SER A 166 -17.74 -18.47 2.22
C SER A 166 -17.85 -17.61 0.95
N ILE A 167 -19.08 -17.33 0.49
CA ILE A 167 -19.39 -16.49 -0.67
C ILE A 167 -20.55 -15.52 -0.36
N PRO A 168 -20.55 -14.28 -0.88
CA PRO A 168 -19.62 -13.74 -1.88
C PRO A 168 -18.20 -13.56 -1.35
N MET A 169 -17.19 -13.72 -2.21
CA MET A 169 -15.79 -13.43 -1.82
C MET A 169 -15.49 -11.95 -2.08
N LEU A 170 -15.06 -11.24 -1.04
CA LEU A 170 -14.76 -9.81 -1.06
C LEU A 170 -13.24 -9.60 -1.18
N SER A 171 -12.83 -8.61 -1.97
CA SER A 171 -11.40 -8.31 -2.16
C SER A 171 -10.75 -7.81 -0.88
N SER A 172 -9.50 -8.17 -0.65
CA SER A 172 -8.69 -7.76 0.51
C SER A 172 -7.60 -6.72 0.20
N ALA A 173 -7.39 -6.38 -1.07
CA ALA A 173 -6.22 -5.61 -1.49
C ALA A 173 -6.22 -4.12 -1.09
N CYS A 174 -7.39 -3.57 -0.71
CA CYS A 174 -7.57 -2.18 -0.33
C CYS A 174 -7.57 -2.03 1.20
N PRO A 175 -6.52 -1.43 1.81
CA PRO A 175 -6.43 -1.32 3.26
C PRO A 175 -7.52 -0.45 3.88
N GLY A 176 -7.96 0.64 3.22
CA GLY A 176 -9.10 1.43 3.71
C GLY A 176 -10.40 0.63 3.81
N TRP A 177 -10.65 -0.26 2.84
CA TRP A 177 -11.77 -1.20 2.91
C TRP A 177 -11.61 -2.20 4.07
N ILE A 178 -10.42 -2.76 4.26
CA ILE A 178 -10.14 -3.68 5.37
C ILE A 178 -10.36 -2.99 6.73
N CYS A 179 -9.82 -1.78 6.91
CA CYS A 179 -10.02 -1.01 8.14
C CYS A 179 -11.50 -0.71 8.40
N TYR A 180 -12.26 -0.33 7.37
CA TYR A 180 -13.71 -0.13 7.48
C TYR A 180 -14.44 -1.43 7.85
N ALA A 181 -14.10 -2.54 7.18
CA ALA A 181 -14.70 -3.85 7.45
C ALA A 181 -14.44 -4.31 8.90
N GLU A 182 -13.20 -4.16 9.39
CA GLU A 182 -12.82 -4.53 10.76
C GLU A 182 -13.49 -3.65 11.82
N LYS A 183 -13.47 -2.32 11.63
CA LYS A 183 -13.93 -1.36 12.65
C LYS A 183 -15.44 -1.17 12.66
N THR A 184 -16.10 -1.27 11.51
CA THR A 184 -17.52 -0.93 11.37
C THR A 184 -18.42 -2.13 11.17
N LEU A 185 -17.98 -3.15 10.43
CA LEU A 185 -18.83 -4.29 10.05
C LEU A 185 -18.56 -5.55 10.88
N GLY A 186 -17.34 -5.74 11.36
CA GLY A 186 -16.95 -6.83 12.27
C GLY A 186 -17.21 -8.22 11.70
N SER A 187 -17.54 -9.17 12.59
CA SER A 187 -17.68 -10.60 12.25
C SER A 187 -18.71 -10.90 11.15
N TYR A 188 -19.63 -9.97 10.87
CA TYR A 188 -20.59 -10.11 9.79
C TYR A 188 -19.93 -10.16 8.40
N ILE A 189 -18.85 -9.40 8.17
CA ILE A 189 -18.23 -9.29 6.85
C ILE A 189 -16.87 -10.00 6.74
N LEU A 190 -16.13 -10.10 7.85
CA LEU A 190 -14.75 -10.60 7.84
C LEU A 190 -14.59 -12.01 7.24
N PRO A 191 -15.50 -12.99 7.45
CA PRO A 191 -15.38 -14.32 6.83
C PRO A 191 -15.41 -14.31 5.30
N TYR A 192 -16.01 -13.29 4.70
CA TYR A 192 -16.17 -13.14 3.25
C TYR A 192 -14.94 -12.52 2.59
N ILE A 193 -14.04 -11.89 3.35
CA ILE A 193 -12.84 -11.25 2.82
C ILE A 193 -11.83 -12.34 2.40
N SER A 194 -11.24 -12.15 1.23
CA SER A 194 -10.17 -12.97 0.68
C SER A 194 -8.98 -12.99 1.64
N SER A 195 -8.38 -14.17 1.86
CA SER A 195 -7.16 -14.30 2.67
C SER A 195 -5.89 -13.92 1.90
N VAL A 196 -6.02 -13.58 0.62
CA VAL A 196 -4.88 -13.26 -0.24
C VAL A 196 -4.30 -11.89 0.14
N LYS A 197 -2.97 -11.83 0.22
CA LYS A 197 -2.24 -10.59 0.50
C LYS A 197 -2.44 -9.58 -0.62
N SER A 198 -2.44 -8.29 -0.27
CA SER A 198 -2.42 -7.22 -1.27
C SER A 198 -1.11 -7.26 -2.08
N PRO A 199 -1.06 -6.67 -3.29
CA PRO A 199 0.16 -6.64 -4.10
C PRO A 199 1.36 -6.00 -3.40
N GLN A 200 1.14 -5.08 -2.44
CA GLN A 200 2.19 -4.48 -1.61
C GLN A 200 2.83 -5.53 -0.70
N GLN A 201 2.01 -6.27 0.03
CA GLN A 201 2.52 -7.26 0.97
C GLN A 201 3.05 -8.48 0.23
N ALA A 202 2.43 -8.88 -0.88
CA ALA A 202 2.92 -9.95 -1.74
C ALA A 202 4.33 -9.65 -2.30
N ILE A 203 4.62 -8.41 -2.75
CA ILE A 203 5.99 -8.06 -3.18
C ILE A 203 6.95 -8.01 -1.99
N GLY A 204 6.50 -7.55 -0.81
CA GLY A 204 7.29 -7.58 0.42
C GLY A 204 7.71 -8.99 0.81
N SER A 205 6.76 -9.93 0.82
CA SER A 205 7.03 -11.36 1.02
C SER A 205 8.03 -11.87 -0.02
N ALA A 206 7.79 -11.63 -1.32
CA ALA A 206 8.66 -12.11 -2.38
C ALA A 206 10.09 -11.59 -2.22
N ILE A 207 10.25 -10.30 -1.87
CA ILE A 207 11.55 -9.67 -1.67
C ILE A 207 12.27 -10.29 -0.49
N LYS A 208 11.64 -10.31 0.68
CA LYS A 208 12.28 -10.73 1.92
C LYS A 208 12.52 -12.24 1.99
N HIS A 209 11.66 -13.07 1.38
CA HIS A 209 11.79 -14.53 1.46
C HIS A 209 12.53 -15.17 0.29
N HIS A 210 12.51 -14.56 -0.91
CA HIS A 210 13.08 -15.20 -2.10
C HIS A 210 14.16 -14.37 -2.79
N ILE A 211 13.93 -13.08 -3.01
CA ILE A 211 14.87 -12.25 -3.79
C ILE A 211 16.07 -11.85 -2.95
N ALA A 212 15.90 -11.66 -1.64
CA ALA A 212 17.00 -11.41 -0.70
C ALA A 212 18.14 -12.42 -0.89
N ASN A 213 17.79 -13.72 -0.88
CA ASN A 213 18.75 -14.81 -1.06
C ASN A 213 19.42 -14.77 -2.44
N LYS A 214 18.66 -14.52 -3.51
CA LYS A 214 19.21 -14.37 -4.87
C LYS A 214 20.19 -13.19 -4.98
N MET A 215 19.99 -12.13 -4.19
CA MET A 215 20.86 -10.96 -4.12
C MET A 215 22.05 -11.12 -3.15
N GLY A 216 22.19 -12.27 -2.49
CA GLY A 216 23.20 -12.49 -1.45
C GLY A 216 22.97 -11.63 -0.21
N LEU A 217 21.73 -11.25 0.07
CA LEU A 217 21.32 -10.40 1.18
C LEU A 217 20.52 -11.20 2.21
N ARG A 218 20.70 -10.88 3.48
CA ARG A 218 19.82 -11.37 4.55
C ARG A 218 18.58 -10.49 4.65
N PRO A 219 17.39 -11.02 4.97
CA PRO A 219 16.16 -10.24 5.08
C PRO A 219 16.28 -9.05 6.04
N LYS A 220 16.99 -9.24 7.17
CA LYS A 220 17.25 -8.20 8.20
C LYS A 220 18.12 -7.03 7.72
N ASN A 221 18.90 -7.25 6.66
CA ASN A 221 19.78 -6.25 6.06
C ASN A 221 19.09 -5.47 4.94
N ILE A 222 17.84 -5.79 4.62
CA ILE A 222 17.06 -5.10 3.58
C ILE A 222 16.16 -4.08 4.25
N TYR A 223 16.14 -2.86 3.71
CA TYR A 223 15.11 -1.86 3.98
C TYR A 223 14.24 -1.75 2.72
N HIS A 224 13.06 -2.36 2.75
CA HIS A 224 12.14 -2.44 1.63
C HIS A 224 11.10 -1.33 1.74
N VAL A 225 11.09 -0.45 0.75
CA VAL A 225 10.20 0.70 0.64
C VAL A 225 9.28 0.49 -0.54
N THR A 226 8.00 0.81 -0.39
CA THR A 226 7.08 0.81 -1.52
C THR A 226 6.61 2.23 -1.86
N VAL A 227 6.39 2.50 -3.14
CA VAL A 227 5.80 3.77 -3.60
C VAL A 227 4.37 3.51 -4.05
N MET A 228 3.43 4.11 -3.31
CA MET A 228 2.00 3.82 -3.41
C MET A 228 1.18 5.08 -3.69
N PRO A 229 -0.04 4.95 -4.24
CA PRO A 229 -0.91 6.08 -4.52
C PRO A 229 -1.84 6.44 -3.32
N CYS A 230 -1.64 5.82 -2.15
CA CYS A 230 -2.60 5.86 -1.05
C CYS A 230 -1.88 5.86 0.31
N TYR A 231 -2.37 6.66 1.27
CA TYR A 231 -1.83 6.70 2.64
C TYR A 231 -2.17 5.45 3.46
N ASP A 232 -3.34 4.83 3.24
CA ASP A 232 -3.72 3.60 3.96
C ASP A 232 -2.73 2.44 3.72
N LYS A 233 -1.92 2.51 2.66
CA LYS A 233 -0.84 1.55 2.41
C LYS A 233 0.28 1.63 3.46
N LYS A 234 0.52 2.80 4.06
CA LYS A 234 1.39 2.95 5.23
C LYS A 234 0.80 2.23 6.45
N LEU A 235 -0.52 2.32 6.68
CA LEU A 235 -1.19 1.57 7.75
C LEU A 235 -1.07 0.06 7.54
N GLU A 236 -1.26 -0.39 6.29
CA GLU A 236 -1.08 -1.79 5.94
C GLU A 236 0.34 -2.28 6.23
N ALA A 237 1.37 -1.49 5.90
CA ALA A 237 2.76 -1.83 6.17
C ALA A 237 3.06 -1.94 7.68
N SER A 238 2.37 -1.16 8.52
CA SER A 238 2.56 -1.18 9.97
C SER A 238 1.81 -2.31 10.70
N ARG A 239 1.02 -3.15 10.02
CA ARG A 239 0.28 -4.24 10.69
C ARG A 239 1.22 -5.34 11.15
N ASP A 240 1.02 -5.80 12.39
CA ASP A 240 1.75 -6.95 12.96
C ASP A 240 1.55 -8.25 12.16
N ASP A 241 0.46 -8.36 11.38
CA ASP A 241 0.15 -9.49 10.49
C ASP A 241 1.21 -9.70 9.39
N PHE A 242 1.97 -8.65 9.05
CA PHE A 242 3.00 -8.67 8.01
C PHE A 242 4.42 -8.57 8.58
N VAL A 243 4.58 -9.11 9.79
CA VAL A 243 5.87 -9.20 10.49
C VAL A 243 6.18 -10.68 10.75
N PHE A 244 7.39 -11.10 10.39
CA PHE A 244 7.88 -12.46 10.58
C PHE A 244 9.17 -12.48 11.41
N SER A 245 9.43 -13.60 12.08
CA SER A 245 10.65 -13.83 12.85
C SER A 245 11.69 -14.57 12.01
N VAL A 246 12.96 -14.28 12.26
CA VAL A 246 14.09 -14.94 11.61
C VAL A 246 15.07 -15.43 12.66
N GLY A 247 15.38 -16.72 12.61
CA GLY A 247 16.32 -17.40 13.50
C GLY A 247 17.73 -16.82 13.44
N HIS A 248 18.58 -17.28 14.36
CA HIS A 248 19.96 -16.78 14.50
C HIS A 248 20.80 -16.90 13.21
N ASP A 249 20.48 -17.90 12.39
CA ASP A 249 21.20 -18.26 11.16
C ASP A 249 20.66 -17.52 9.91
N GLY A 250 19.63 -16.69 10.05
CA GLY A 250 19.00 -16.02 8.92
C GLY A 250 17.92 -16.85 8.21
N GLU A 251 17.67 -18.08 8.68
CA GLU A 251 16.53 -18.91 8.27
C GLU A 251 15.26 -18.51 9.01
N ILE A 252 14.10 -18.69 8.38
CA ILE A 252 12.79 -18.37 8.96
C ILE A 252 12.53 -19.40 10.06
N ASP A 253 12.71 -19.00 11.32
CA ASP A 253 12.52 -19.88 12.47
C ASP A 253 11.17 -19.54 13.13
N PRO A 254 10.24 -20.51 13.22
CA PRO A 254 9.00 -20.35 13.98
C PRO A 254 9.23 -20.31 15.50
N VAL A 255 10.44 -20.64 15.99
CA VAL A 255 10.83 -20.51 17.39
C VAL A 255 11.33 -19.08 17.64
N VAL A 256 10.67 -18.41 18.58
CA VAL A 256 10.80 -16.99 18.90
C VAL A 256 12.26 -16.57 19.10
N THR A 257 12.82 -15.89 18.10
CA THR A 257 13.92 -14.94 18.26
C THR A 257 13.36 -13.52 18.34
N ASP A 258 14.00 -12.64 19.12
CA ASP A 258 13.56 -11.24 19.33
C ASP A 258 13.57 -10.34 18.08
N LEU A 259 14.12 -10.81 16.95
CA LEU A 259 14.23 -10.00 15.74
C LEU A 259 12.99 -10.13 14.84
N ARG A 260 12.07 -9.18 15.00
CA ARG A 260 10.87 -9.03 14.17
C ARG A 260 11.18 -8.25 12.89
N ILE A 261 10.86 -8.81 11.73
CA ILE A 261 11.12 -8.21 10.41
C ILE A 261 9.82 -7.98 9.67
N ALA A 262 9.59 -6.74 9.22
CA ALA A 262 8.44 -6.41 8.37
C ALA A 262 8.67 -6.84 6.91
N GLU A 263 7.59 -7.25 6.23
CA GLU A 263 7.61 -7.51 4.79
C GLU A 263 7.84 -6.22 3.98
N VAL A 264 7.26 -5.11 4.46
CA VAL A 264 7.45 -3.75 3.94
C VAL A 264 7.85 -2.87 5.12
N ASP A 265 9.04 -2.29 5.06
CA ASP A 265 9.58 -1.48 6.17
C ASP A 265 8.99 -0.06 6.18
N SER A 266 8.71 0.51 5.01
CA SER A 266 8.10 1.84 4.88
C SER A 266 7.36 2.02 3.55
N VAL A 267 6.46 2.99 3.50
CA VAL A 267 5.72 3.36 2.29
C VAL A 267 5.86 4.86 2.05
N LEU A 268 6.24 5.21 0.83
CA LEU A 268 6.18 6.58 0.32
C LEU A 268 4.96 6.73 -0.58
N THR A 269 4.26 7.85 -0.46
CA THR A 269 3.20 8.19 -1.40
C THR A 269 3.78 8.75 -2.69
N SER A 270 2.96 8.75 -3.75
CA SER A 270 3.34 9.35 -5.04
C SER A 270 3.60 10.85 -4.90
N GLY A 271 2.88 11.53 -3.99
CA GLY A 271 3.11 12.93 -3.63
C GLY A 271 4.45 13.13 -2.92
N GLU A 272 4.77 12.30 -1.93
CA GLU A 272 6.06 12.37 -1.24
C GLU A 272 7.25 12.14 -2.18
N VAL A 273 7.13 11.24 -3.17
CA VAL A 273 8.17 11.08 -4.20
C VAL A 273 8.30 12.34 -5.07
N LEU A 274 7.19 13.00 -5.40
CA LEU A 274 7.21 14.26 -6.15
C LEU A 274 7.88 15.37 -5.32
N ASP A 275 7.53 15.51 -4.05
CA ASP A 275 8.14 16.47 -3.12
C ASP A 275 9.65 16.19 -2.97
N LEU A 276 10.05 14.92 -2.94
CA LEU A 276 11.45 14.52 -2.89
C LEU A 276 12.23 14.90 -4.16
N ILE A 277 11.64 14.70 -5.34
CA ILE A 277 12.23 15.13 -6.62
C ILE A 277 12.43 16.65 -6.64
N GLN A 278 11.40 17.41 -6.20
CA GLN A 278 11.42 18.87 -6.17
C GLN A 278 12.43 19.42 -5.16
N SER A 279 12.45 18.88 -3.93
CA SER A 279 13.38 19.30 -2.87
C SER A 279 14.85 19.06 -3.22
N LYS A 280 15.15 18.03 -4.03
CA LYS A 280 16.50 17.79 -4.56
C LYS A 280 16.82 18.63 -5.80
N SER A 281 15.91 19.49 -6.25
CA SER A 281 16.05 20.34 -7.44
C SER A 281 16.43 19.54 -8.70
N ILE A 282 15.88 18.33 -8.83
CA ILE A 282 16.14 17.45 -9.97
C ILE A 282 15.18 17.78 -11.10
N ASP A 283 15.74 18.11 -12.26
CA ASP A 283 14.98 18.15 -13.50
C ASP A 283 14.68 16.71 -13.95
N PHE A 284 13.52 16.22 -13.53
CA PHE A 284 13.10 14.83 -13.78
C PHE A 284 12.85 14.55 -15.26
N GLU A 285 12.39 15.55 -16.02
CA GLU A 285 12.11 15.41 -17.45
C GLU A 285 13.40 15.19 -18.24
N SER A 286 14.50 15.85 -17.88
CA SER A 286 15.80 15.65 -18.52
C SER A 286 16.65 14.52 -17.91
N LEU A 287 16.25 13.94 -16.78
CA LEU A 287 16.98 12.86 -16.12
C LEU A 287 17.22 11.66 -17.06
N ALA A 288 18.44 11.12 -17.09
CA ALA A 288 18.76 9.95 -17.91
C ALA A 288 17.89 8.72 -17.55
N GLU A 289 17.54 7.90 -18.54
CA GLU A 289 16.82 6.64 -18.33
C GLU A 289 17.79 5.49 -18.03
N ALA A 290 17.54 4.72 -16.96
CA ALA A 290 18.30 3.52 -16.63
C ALA A 290 17.52 2.23 -16.94
N PRO A 291 18.20 1.13 -17.32
CA PRO A 291 17.56 -0.16 -17.55
C PRO A 291 16.89 -0.70 -16.27
N LEU A 292 15.68 -1.23 -16.42
CA LEU A 292 14.85 -1.71 -15.31
C LEU A 292 15.44 -2.98 -14.69
N ASP A 293 15.38 -3.08 -13.35
CA ASP A 293 15.74 -4.30 -12.64
C ASP A 293 14.69 -5.40 -12.87
N ARG A 294 15.14 -6.66 -12.78
CA ARG A 294 14.29 -7.84 -12.96
C ARG A 294 14.24 -8.64 -11.67
N LEU A 295 13.06 -9.14 -11.34
CA LEU A 295 12.78 -10.03 -10.20
C LEU A 295 13.08 -11.50 -10.54
#